data_AF-A0A8X6HV79-F1
#
_entry.id   AF-A0A8X6HV79-F1
#
_cell.length_a   1.000
_cell.length_b   1.000
_cell.length_c   1.000
_cell.angle_alpha   90.00
_cell.angle_beta   90.00
_cell.angle_gamma   90.00
#
_symmetry.space_group_name_H-M   'P 1'
#
loop_
_entity.id
_entity.type
_entity.pdbx_description
1 polymer ?
#
loop_
_entity_poly.entity_id
_entity_poly.type
_entity_poly.pdbx_seq_one_letter_code
_entity_poly.pdbx_strand_id
1 'polypeptide(L)' 'MSLERPILIIGYHILYGKIVENNPPLAILKRLRSSQVLSSNPAYNDKVSTDFTVLALVKKRITFKTRPKPIISVCQ' A
#
# COMPACT_ATOMS: atom_id res chain seq x y z
N MET A 1 -19.49 -22.77 7.45
CA MET A 1 -18.90 -21.41 7.42
C MET A 1 -17.46 -21.53 6.96
N SER A 2 -17.22 -21.42 5.65
CA SER A 2 -15.88 -21.47 5.08
C SER A 2 -15.06 -20.27 5.56
N LEU A 3 -14.00 -20.56 6.31
CA LEU A 3 -13.03 -19.56 6.74
C LEU A 3 -12.26 -19.10 5.50
N GLU A 4 -12.71 -18.02 4.85
CA GLU A 4 -12.01 -17.41 3.71
C GLU A 4 -10.62 -16.92 4.17
N ARG A 5 -9.61 -17.77 3.98
CA ARG A 5 -8.21 -17.40 4.14
C ARG A 5 -7.77 -16.76 2.83
N PRO A 6 -7.47 -15.45 2.81
CA PRO A 6 -7.04 -14.80 1.57
C PRO A 6 -5.75 -15.45 1.06
N ILE A 7 -5.66 -15.62 -0.25
CA ILE A 7 -4.51 -16.20 -0.94
C ILE A 7 -3.87 -15.11 -1.78
N LEU A 8 -2.54 -14.99 -1.71
CA LEU A 8 -1.74 -14.12 -2.57
C LEU A 8 -0.79 -14.98 -3.39
N ILE A 9 -0.85 -14.84 -4.70
CA ILE A 9 0.03 -15.52 -5.66
C ILE A 9 0.92 -14.46 -6.29
N ILE A 10 2.25 -14.62 -6.18
CA ILE A 10 3.26 -13.75 -6.79
C ILE A 10 4.34 -14.63 -7.41
N GLY A 11 4.46 -14.59 -8.74
CA GLY A 11 5.28 -15.54 -9.49
C GLY A 11 4.89 -16.98 -9.16
N TYR A 12 5.88 -17.82 -8.82
CA TYR A 12 5.68 -19.23 -8.42
C TYR A 12 5.41 -19.43 -6.92
N HIS A 13 5.15 -18.35 -6.17
CA HIS A 13 4.92 -18.43 -4.74
C HIS A 13 3.45 -18.24 -4.39
N ILE A 14 2.98 -19.04 -3.44
CA ILE A 14 1.69 -18.89 -2.78
C ILE A 14 1.88 -18.50 -1.31
N LEU A 15 1.13 -17.48 -0.88
CA LEU A 15 1.04 -17.05 0.51
C LEU A 15 -0.40 -17.12 0.99
N TYR A 16 -0.59 -17.64 2.19
CA TYR A 16 -1.88 -17.66 2.87
C TYR A 16 -1.90 -16.54 3.91
N GLY A 17 -2.89 -15.67 3.78
CA GLY A 17 -3.04 -14.49 4.61
C GLY A 17 -4.14 -14.62 5.64
N LYS A 18 -4.29 -13.55 6.43
CA LYS A 18 -5.37 -13.34 7.38
C LYS A 18 -5.86 -11.89 7.28
N ILE A 19 -7.17 -11.69 7.35
CA ILE A 19 -7.77 -10.35 7.49
C ILE A 19 -7.60 -9.91 8.95
N VAL A 20 -7.05 -8.71 9.14
CA VAL A 20 -6.77 -8.10 10.44
C VAL A 20 -7.40 -6.71 10.47
N GLU A 21 -8.03 -6.34 11.57
CA GLU A 21 -8.59 -5.00 11.75
C GLU A 21 -7.49 -4.00 12.16
N ASN A 22 -7.56 -2.80 11.62
CA ASN A 22 -6.72 -1.67 11.99
C ASN A 22 -7.54 -0.79 12.94
N ASN A 23 -7.23 -0.85 14.23
CA ASN A 23 -7.78 0.05 15.23
C ASN A 23 -6.62 0.73 15.98
N PRO A 24 -6.36 2.03 15.76
CA PRO A 24 -7.15 2.96 14.93
C PRO A 24 -7.03 2.68 13.40
N PRO A 25 -8.00 3.13 12.59
CA PRO A 25 -7.92 3.05 11.13
C PRO A 25 -6.73 3.84 10.57
N LEU A 26 -6.17 3.41 9.44
CA LEU A 26 -5.04 4.11 8.79
C LEU A 26 -5.53 5.03 7.67
N ALA A 27 -5.10 6.28 7.64
CA ALA A 27 -5.40 7.21 6.54
C ALA A 27 -4.41 7.05 5.38
N ILE A 28 -4.93 7.00 4.15
CA ILE A 28 -4.13 7.08 2.92
C ILE A 28 -4.05 8.55 2.50
N LEU A 29 -2.83 9.08 2.43
CA LEU A 29 -2.56 10.46 2.01
C LEU A 29 -1.81 10.46 0.67
N LYS A 30 -2.28 11.27 -0.27
CA LYS A 30 -1.58 11.55 -1.52
C LYS A 30 -0.87 12.89 -1.39
N ARG A 31 0.47 12.89 -1.44
CA ARG A 31 1.26 14.11 -1.51
C ARG A 31 1.04 14.79 -2.86
N LEU A 32 0.68 16.07 -2.85
CA LEU A 32 0.71 16.93 -4.01
C LEU A 32 2.12 17.51 -4.11
N ARG A 33 2.80 17.23 -5.22
CA ARG A 33 4.02 17.95 -5.59
C ARG A 33 3.58 19.02 -6.57
N SER A 34 3.54 20.28 -6.15
CA SER A 34 3.47 21.37 -7.11
C SER A 34 4.74 21.29 -7.95
N SER A 35 4.58 20.96 -9.22
CA SER A 35 5.62 21.15 -10.22
C SER A 35 5.73 22.66 -10.42
N GLN A 36 6.43 23.35 -9.51
CA GLN A 36 6.94 24.69 -9.80
C GLN A 36 8.08 24.52 -10.81
N VAL A 37 7.70 24.24 -12.05
CA VAL A 37 8.51 24.51 -13.22
C VAL A 37 8.36 26.01 -13.47
N LEU A 38 9.47 26.72 -13.21
CA LEU A 38 9.81 28.06 -13.73
C LEU A 38 9.14 29.27 -13.08
N SER A 39 9.56 29.63 -11.87
CA SER A 39 9.68 31.03 -11.46
C SER A 39 11.18 31.39 -11.47
N SER A 40 11.67 31.87 -12.61
CA SER A 40 13.03 32.32 -12.84
C SER A 40 13.33 33.66 -12.14
N ASN A 41 13.13 33.74 -10.82
CA ASN A 41 13.52 34.92 -10.01
C ASN A 41 14.12 34.45 -8.67
N PRO A 42 15.41 34.70 -8.39
CA PRO A 42 16.09 34.21 -7.18
C PRO A 42 15.80 35.06 -5.93
N ALA A 43 14.81 35.97 -5.98
CA ALA A 43 14.61 37.00 -4.96
C ALA A 43 13.43 36.74 -4.00
N TYR A 44 12.76 35.59 -4.08
CA TYR A 44 11.70 35.23 -3.13
C TYR A 44 11.94 33.82 -2.61
N ASN A 45 12.05 33.68 -1.29
CA ASN A 45 12.11 32.38 -0.62
C ASN A 45 10.78 31.65 -0.89
N ASP A 46 10.73 30.90 -1.99
CA ASP A 46 9.58 30.12 -2.42
C ASP A 46 9.33 29.05 -1.35
N LYS A 47 8.33 29.29 -0.50
CA LYS A 47 7.89 28.30 0.49
C LYS A 47 7.34 27.13 -0.30
N VAL A 48 8.11 26.05 -0.42
CA VAL A 48 7.65 24.79 -1.01
C VAL A 48 6.43 24.31 -0.23
N SER A 49 5.22 24.63 -0.71
CA SER A 49 3.99 24.16 -0.08
C SER A 49 3.91 22.66 -0.30
N THR A 50 3.84 21.90 0.80
CA THR A 50 3.63 20.46 0.74
C THR A 50 2.19 20.19 1.14
N ASP A 51 1.35 20.03 0.13
CA ASP A 51 -0.06 19.75 0.31
C ASP A 51 -0.31 18.23 0.25
N PHE A 52 -1.31 17.76 0.99
CA PHE A 52 -1.73 16.36 1.00
C PHE A 52 -3.24 16.26 0.82
N THR A 53 -3.67 15.34 -0.02
CA THR A 53 -5.08 14.97 -0.16
C THR A 53 -5.34 13.65 0.57
N VAL A 54 -6.34 13.63 1.46
CA VAL A 54 -6.81 12.39 2.09
C VAL A 54 -7.61 11.60 1.06
N LEU A 55 -7.21 10.36 0.79
CA LEU A 55 -7.88 9.50 -0.19
C LEU A 55 -8.85 8.51 0.45
N ALA A 56 -8.47 7.87 1.55
CA ALA A 56 -9.27 6.81 2.17
C ALA A 56 -8.85 6.50 3.61
N LEU A 57 -9.70 5.76 4.32
CA LEU A 57 -9.41 5.16 5.63
C LEU A 57 -9.41 3.62 5.53
N VAL A 58 -8.27 3.01 5.81
CA VAL A 58 -8.09 1.55 5.82
C VAL A 58 -8.43 1.00 7.20
N LYS A 59 -9.63 0.40 7.31
CA LYS A 59 -10.13 -0.24 8.53
C LYS A 59 -9.66 -1.69 8.70
N LYS A 60 -9.33 -2.39 7.61
CA LYS A 60 -8.85 -3.77 7.62
C LYS A 60 -7.69 -3.94 6.64
N ARG A 61 -6.76 -4.83 6.96
CA ARG A 61 -5.65 -5.22 6.09
C ARG A 61 -5.53 -6.73 6.00
N ILE A 62 -5.03 -7.23 4.88
CA ILE A 62 -4.65 -8.63 4.75
C ILE A 62 -3.17 -8.75 5.09
N THR A 63 -2.82 -9.62 6.03
CA THR A 63 -1.42 -9.85 6.43
C THR A 63 -0.98 -11.25 6.03
N PHE A 64 0.19 -11.35 5.40
CA PHE A 64 0.87 -12.60 5.06
C PHE A 64 2.12 -12.71 5.92
N LYS A 65 2.05 -13.47 7.03
CA LYS A 65 3.18 -13.63 7.98
C LYS A 65 3.95 -14.94 7.79
N THR A 66 3.47 -15.83 6.93
CA THR A 66 4.06 -17.15 6.70
C THR A 66 5.02 -17.12 5.53
N ARG A 67 6.02 -18.03 5.54
CA ARG A 67 6.99 -18.15 4.44
C ARG A 67 6.27 -18.51 3.13
N PRO A 68 6.61 -17.86 2.00
CA PRO A 68 6.09 -18.24 0.70
C PRO A 68 6.33 -19.72 0.41
N LYS A 69 5.28 -20.41 -0.05
CA LYS A 69 5.34 -21.81 -0.48
C LYS A 69 5.50 -21.86 -2.01
N PRO A 70 6.30 -22.76 -2.56
CA PRO A 70 6.31 -22.97 -4.01
C PRO A 70 4.95 -23.52 -4.45
N ILE A 71 4.49 -23.09 -5.62
CA ILE A 71 3.35 -23.70 -6.31
C ILE A 71 3.89 -24.97 -6.96
N ILE A 72 3.73 -26.09 -6.27
CA ILE A 72 4.21 -27.37 -6.74
C ILE A 72 3.29 -27.83 -7.87
N SER A 73 3.73 -27.73 -9.13
CA SER A 73 3.18 -28.58 -10.18
C SER A 73 3.76 -29.97 -9.96
N VAL A 74 2.95 -30.90 -9.46
CA VAL A 74 3.33 -32.31 -9.41
C VAL A 74 3.40 -32.80 -10.85
N CYS A 75 4.59 -32.82 -11.45
CA CYS A 75 4.85 -33.66 -12.61
C CYS A 75 5.27 -35.03 -12.03
N GLN A 76 4.31 -35.96 -11.98
CA GLN A 76 4.56 -37.39 -11.91
C GLN A 76 4.93 -37.91 -13.30
#